data_AF-A0A0A2WQL6-F1
#
_entry.id   AF-A0A0A2WQL6-F1
#
_cell.length_a   1.000
_cell.length_b   1.000
_cell.length_c   1.000
_cell.angle_alpha   90.00
_cell.angle_beta   90.00
_cell.angle_gamma   90.00
#
_symmetry.space_group_name_H-M   'P 1'
#
loop_
_entity.id
_entity.type
_entity.pdbx_description
1 polymer ?
#
loop_
_entity_poly.entity_id
_entity_poly.type
_entity_poly.pdbx_seq_one_letter_code
_entity_poly.pdbx_strand_id
1 'polypeptide(L)'
;MREEAEKLLRQAQEAEREARLRVALLGGWLLVLWGGLWAAGSLLLALDPGLGGRFWLLAGPLGTLLSFHLGLRQAGRVRSEAGRKTFALWGLLVLFGLLHWLPLLPPLDLRGESFLISLVAFGYAYTGVLWRLGEFVWGGLGLFALDLLLFRLFPGLFHEGMALLGLLALVLGGVWTRRWTR
;
A
#
# COMPACT_ATOMS: atom_id res chain seq x y z
N MET A 1 11.47 40.02 -12.03
CA MET A 1 12.49 39.11 -12.61
C MET A 1 13.26 38.30 -11.57
N ARG A 2 14.31 38.80 -10.87
CA ARG A 2 15.06 37.98 -9.87
C ARG A 2 14.24 37.61 -8.63
N GLU A 3 13.48 38.54 -8.06
CA GLU A 3 12.61 38.28 -6.90
C GLU A 3 11.45 37.33 -7.23
N GLU A 4 10.84 37.42 -8.42
CA GLU A 4 9.80 36.48 -8.87
C GLU A 4 10.36 35.08 -9.11
N ALA A 5 11.56 34.97 -9.67
CA ALA A 5 12.24 33.69 -9.85
C ALA A 5 12.55 33.04 -8.49
N GLU A 6 13.02 33.79 -7.50
CA GLU A 6 13.24 33.29 -6.14
C GLU A 6 11.95 32.92 -5.42
N LYS A 7 10.86 33.68 -5.61
CA LYS A 7 9.54 33.37 -5.05
C LYS A 7 8.97 32.08 -5.63
N LEU A 8 9.07 31.90 -6.94
CA LEU A 8 8.69 30.67 -7.63
C LEU A 8 9.56 29.48 -7.21
N LEU A 9 10.87 29.70 -7.02
CA LEU A 9 11.78 28.65 -6.54
C LEU A 9 11.44 28.23 -5.11
N ARG A 10 11.15 29.18 -4.21
CA ARG A 10 10.75 28.88 -2.83
C ARG A 10 9.39 28.19 -2.78
N GLN A 11 8.42 28.63 -3.57
CA GLN A 11 7.12 27.95 -3.68
C GLN A 11 7.26 26.53 -4.25
N ALA A 12 8.13 26.34 -5.24
CA ALA A 12 8.42 25.01 -5.78
C ALA A 12 9.12 24.13 -4.73
N GLN A 13 10.08 24.66 -3.97
CA GLN A 13 10.81 23.94 -2.92
C GLN A 13 9.94 23.63 -1.70
N GLU A 14 9.01 24.53 -1.33
CA GLU A 14 8.04 24.30 -0.25
C GLU A 14 7.00 23.27 -0.67
N ALA A 15 6.47 23.36 -1.90
CA ALA A 15 5.57 22.35 -2.45
C ALA A 15 6.26 20.98 -2.57
N GLU A 16 7.55 20.96 -2.94
CA GLU A 16 8.36 19.75 -3.03
C GLU A 16 8.68 19.19 -1.65
N ARG A 17 9.00 20.03 -0.65
CA ARG A 17 9.17 19.60 0.75
C ARG A 17 7.88 19.05 1.33
N GLU A 18 6.75 19.69 1.06
CA GLU A 18 5.45 19.24 1.51
C GLU A 18 5.06 17.92 0.84
N ALA A 19 5.33 17.77 -0.46
CA ALA A 19 5.17 16.50 -1.19
C ALA A 19 6.08 15.40 -0.63
N ARG A 20 7.35 15.69 -0.35
CA ARG A 20 8.31 14.75 0.25
C ARG A 20 7.89 14.34 1.66
N LEU A 21 7.40 15.25 2.50
CA LEU A 21 6.84 14.95 3.82
C LEU A 21 5.59 14.07 3.71
N ARG A 22 4.71 14.35 2.74
CA ARG A 22 3.50 13.56 2.48
C ARG A 22 3.83 12.15 2.00
N VAL A 23 4.84 11.99 1.13
CA VAL A 23 5.35 10.69 0.67
C VAL A 23 6.05 9.92 1.80
N ALA A 24 6.84 10.60 2.62
CA ALA A 24 7.50 10.02 3.78
C ALA A 24 6.50 9.46 4.80
N LEU A 25 5.37 10.16 4.97
CA LEU A 25 4.31 9.80 5.90
C LEU A 25 3.33 8.75 5.32
N LEU A 26 3.10 8.75 4.00
CA LEU A 26 2.17 7.83 3.31
C LEU A 26 2.82 6.54 2.78
N GLY A 27 4.15 6.49 2.60
CA GLY A 27 4.80 5.39 1.87
C GLY A 27 5.70 4.49 2.68
N GLY A 28 6.65 5.05 3.43
CA GLY A 28 7.70 4.26 4.08
C GLY A 28 7.15 3.26 5.11
N TRP A 29 6.45 3.77 6.12
CA TRP A 29 5.92 2.93 7.20
C TRP A 29 4.79 2.00 6.79
N LEU A 30 3.95 2.42 5.84
CA LEU A 30 2.88 1.57 5.31
C LEU A 30 3.45 0.42 4.48
N LEU A 31 4.49 0.65 3.67
CA LEU A 31 5.21 -0.41 2.96
C LEU A 31 5.98 -1.32 3.91
N VAL A 32 6.54 -0.80 5.00
CA VAL A 32 7.17 -1.62 6.04
C VAL A 32 6.13 -2.52 6.72
N LEU A 33 5.02 -1.94 7.17
CA LEU A 33 3.95 -2.68 7.85
C LEU A 33 3.37 -3.77 6.94
N TRP A 34 2.87 -3.36 5.77
CA TRP A 34 2.21 -4.29 4.85
C TRP A 34 3.21 -5.21 4.16
N GLY A 35 4.40 -4.75 3.80
CA GLY A 35 5.46 -5.62 3.28
C GLY A 35 5.82 -6.73 4.27
N GLY A 36 5.95 -6.40 5.56
CA GLY A 36 6.17 -7.40 6.61
C GLY A 36 4.98 -8.36 6.80
N LEU A 37 3.75 -7.85 6.81
CA LEU A 37 2.53 -8.65 6.90
C LEU A 37 2.38 -9.62 5.72
N TRP A 38 2.57 -9.13 4.49
CA TRP A 38 2.53 -9.93 3.27
C TRP A 38 3.66 -10.95 3.23
N ALA A 39 4.89 -10.56 3.57
CA ALA A 39 6.03 -11.47 3.65
C ALA A 39 5.76 -12.64 4.62
N ALA A 40 5.41 -12.31 5.86
CA ALA A 40 5.17 -13.31 6.90
C ALA A 40 3.93 -14.14 6.61
N GLY A 41 2.82 -13.50 6.24
CA GLY A 41 1.56 -14.17 5.99
C GLY A 41 1.61 -15.11 4.80
N SER A 42 2.22 -14.68 3.69
CA SER A 42 2.37 -15.54 2.52
C SER A 42 3.39 -16.66 2.74
N LEU A 43 4.48 -16.41 3.48
CA LEU A 43 5.41 -17.47 3.86
C LEU A 43 4.72 -18.52 4.75
N LEU A 44 3.92 -18.08 5.72
CA LEU A 44 3.15 -19.00 6.57
C LEU A 44 2.14 -19.80 5.76
N LEU A 45 1.44 -19.19 4.81
CA LEU A 45 0.53 -19.90 3.90
C LEU A 45 1.25 -20.96 3.05
N ALA A 46 2.46 -20.66 2.57
CA ALA A 46 3.27 -21.61 1.80
C ALA A 46 3.73 -22.82 2.64
N LEU A 47 4.01 -22.60 3.93
CA LEU A 47 4.48 -23.65 4.84
C LEU A 47 3.33 -24.48 5.43
N ASP A 48 2.27 -23.82 5.89
CA ASP A 48 1.10 -24.41 6.52
C ASP A 48 -0.13 -23.49 6.31
N PRO A 49 -1.07 -23.88 5.44
CA PRO A 49 -2.28 -23.10 5.17
C PRO A 49 -3.11 -22.79 6.42
N GLY A 50 -3.13 -23.69 7.41
CA GLY A 50 -3.86 -23.52 8.66
C GLY A 50 -3.23 -22.46 9.57
N LEU A 51 -1.90 -22.42 9.66
CA LEU A 51 -1.18 -21.35 10.38
C LEU A 51 -1.29 -20.01 9.64
N GLY A 52 -1.11 -20.01 8.32
CA GLY A 52 -1.26 -18.81 7.49
C GLY A 52 -2.66 -18.19 7.59
N GLY A 53 -3.71 -19.02 7.55
CA GLY A 53 -5.09 -18.56 7.73
C GLY A 53 -5.33 -17.92 9.10
N ARG A 54 -4.83 -18.51 10.20
CA ARG A 54 -4.94 -17.94 11.55
C ARG A 54 -4.16 -16.63 11.69
N PHE A 55 -2.98 -16.54 11.06
CA PHE A 55 -2.21 -15.31 11.03
C PHE A 55 -3.02 -14.19 10.38
N TRP A 56 -3.57 -14.42 9.18
CA TRP A 56 -4.34 -13.39 8.46
C TRP A 56 -5.65 -13.00 9.16
N LEU A 57 -6.29 -13.93 9.88
CA LEU A 57 -7.48 -13.66 10.70
C LEU A 57 -7.23 -12.55 11.72
N LEU A 58 -6.01 -12.47 12.28
CA LEU A 58 -5.64 -11.49 13.30
C LEU A 58 -4.87 -10.32 12.71
N ALA A 59 -3.84 -10.61 11.92
CA ALA A 59 -2.89 -9.64 11.40
C ALA A 59 -3.52 -8.73 10.34
N GLY A 60 -4.46 -9.25 9.52
CA GLY A 60 -5.18 -8.46 8.52
C GLY A 60 -6.02 -7.34 9.15
N PRO A 61 -6.94 -7.64 10.08
CA PRO A 61 -7.71 -6.63 10.80
C PRO A 61 -6.84 -5.64 11.57
N LEU A 62 -5.80 -6.13 12.29
CA LEU A 62 -4.90 -5.25 13.04
C LEU A 62 -4.10 -4.31 12.15
N GLY A 63 -3.55 -4.82 11.04
CA GLY A 63 -2.83 -4.02 10.04
C GLY A 63 -3.73 -2.96 9.40
N THR A 64 -4.99 -3.31 9.12
CA THR A 64 -6.00 -2.38 8.61
C THR A 64 -6.32 -1.29 9.63
N LEU A 65 -6.65 -1.65 10.87
CA LEU A 65 -6.94 -0.71 11.94
C LEU A 65 -5.77 0.24 12.21
N LEU A 66 -4.54 -0.28 12.23
CA LEU A 66 -3.33 0.53 12.39
C LEU A 66 -3.16 1.50 11.21
N SER A 67 -3.41 1.05 9.99
CA SER A 67 -3.34 1.90 8.79
C SER A 67 -4.36 3.05 8.86
N PHE A 68 -5.60 2.78 9.28
CA PHE A 68 -6.61 3.83 9.50
C PHE A 68 -6.23 4.76 10.63
N HIS A 69 -5.75 4.25 11.76
CA HIS A 69 -5.31 5.06 12.88
C HIS A 69 -4.20 6.03 12.46
N LEU A 70 -3.20 5.52 11.74
CA LEU A 70 -2.12 6.33 11.19
C LEU A 70 -2.66 7.35 10.17
N GLY A 71 -3.57 6.95 9.29
CA GLY A 71 -4.21 7.83 8.32
C GLY A 71 -5.02 8.97 8.96
N LEU A 72 -5.79 8.69 10.01
CA LEU A 72 -6.56 9.68 10.76
C LEU A 72 -5.67 10.68 11.49
N ARG A 73 -4.59 10.21 12.13
CA ARG A 73 -3.59 11.11 12.75
C ARG A 73 -2.92 12.01 11.72
N GLN A 74 -2.77 11.53 10.48
CA GLN A 74 -2.19 12.29 9.37
C GLN A 74 -3.19 13.29 8.75
N ALA A 75 -4.49 12.98 8.74
CA ALA A 75 -5.53 13.86 8.21
C ALA A 75 -5.57 15.23 8.90
N GLY A 76 -5.21 15.29 10.18
CA GLY A 76 -5.07 16.55 10.92
C GLY A 76 -3.95 17.46 10.39
N ARG A 77 -2.92 16.89 9.73
CA ARG A 77 -1.75 17.60 9.21
C ARG A 77 -1.82 17.88 7.71
N VAL A 78 -2.59 17.10 6.96
CA VAL A 78 -2.67 17.20 5.49
C VAL A 78 -4.13 17.41 5.08
N ARG A 79 -4.64 18.64 5.28
CA ARG A 79 -6.02 19.03 4.89
C ARG A 79 -6.17 19.33 3.39
N SER A 80 -5.42 18.63 2.54
CA SER A 80 -5.47 18.80 1.09
C SER A 80 -6.63 18.03 0.45
N GLU A 81 -7.05 18.46 -0.74
CA GLU A 81 -8.08 17.75 -1.51
C GLU A 81 -7.63 16.33 -1.90
N ALA A 82 -6.37 16.15 -2.30
CA ALA A 82 -5.77 14.85 -2.58
C ALA A 82 -5.80 13.92 -1.35
N GLY A 83 -5.54 14.46 -0.15
CA GLY A 83 -5.66 13.73 1.11
C GLY A 83 -7.08 13.23 1.38
N ARG A 84 -8.09 14.10 1.20
CA ARG A 84 -9.50 13.71 1.32
C ARG A 84 -9.90 12.62 0.32
N LYS A 85 -9.48 12.76 -0.95
CA LYS A 85 -9.72 11.75 -2.00
C LYS A 85 -9.05 10.42 -1.68
N THR A 86 -7.83 10.44 -1.15
CA THR A 86 -7.10 9.23 -0.71
C THR A 86 -7.82 8.55 0.43
N PHE A 87 -8.22 9.29 1.47
CA PHE A 87 -8.97 8.73 2.59
C PHE A 87 -10.32 8.14 2.14
N ALA A 88 -11.05 8.86 1.27
CA ALA A 88 -12.32 8.38 0.74
C ALA A 88 -12.16 7.09 -0.08
N LEU A 89 -11.13 7.00 -0.94
CA LEU A 89 -10.83 5.80 -1.71
C LEU A 89 -10.60 4.59 -0.80
N TRP A 90 -9.61 4.67 0.11
CA TRP A 90 -9.26 3.54 0.96
C TRP A 90 -10.36 3.22 1.98
N GLY A 91 -11.05 4.23 2.49
CA GLY A 91 -12.24 4.08 3.32
C GLY A 91 -13.35 3.30 2.60
N LEU A 92 -13.65 3.67 1.36
CA LEU A 92 -14.66 2.99 0.56
C LEU A 92 -14.25 1.56 0.21
N LEU A 93 -12.98 1.31 -0.15
CA LEU A 93 -12.49 -0.05 -0.41
C LEU A 93 -12.61 -0.94 0.82
N VAL A 94 -12.31 -0.43 2.01
CA VAL A 94 -12.45 -1.18 3.26
C VAL A 94 -13.90 -1.41 3.62
N LEU A 95 -14.77 -0.41 3.47
CA LEU A 95 -16.22 -0.59 3.66
C LEU A 95 -16.79 -1.60 2.70
N PHE A 96 -16.40 -1.54 1.42
CA PHE A 96 -16.79 -2.53 0.41
C PHE A 96 -16.29 -3.93 0.78
N GLY A 97 -15.04 -4.05 1.22
CA GLY A 97 -14.45 -5.29 1.71
C GLY A 97 -15.24 -5.90 2.87
N LEU A 98 -15.51 -5.11 3.92
CA LEU A 98 -16.15 -5.58 5.15
C LEU A 98 -17.65 -5.85 4.99
N LEU A 99 -18.38 -4.97 4.30
CA LEU A 99 -19.84 -5.02 4.25
C LEU A 99 -20.37 -5.84 3.08
N HIS A 100 -19.59 -5.97 2.01
CA HIS A 100 -20.05 -6.61 0.79
C HIS A 100 -19.21 -7.81 0.44
N TRP A 101 -17.89 -7.63 0.30
CA TRP A 101 -17.06 -8.66 -0.28
C TRP A 101 -16.82 -9.85 0.66
N LEU A 102 -16.31 -9.63 1.88
CA LEU A 102 -16.04 -10.70 2.84
C LEU A 102 -17.29 -11.53 3.21
N PRO A 103 -18.48 -10.94 3.44
CA PRO A 103 -19.66 -11.72 3.79
C PRO A 103 -20.24 -12.52 2.61
N LEU A 104 -20.14 -12.00 1.39
CA LEU A 104 -20.79 -12.59 0.22
C LEU A 104 -19.86 -13.48 -0.61
N LEU A 105 -18.58 -13.12 -0.68
CA LEU A 105 -17.56 -13.70 -1.57
C LEU A 105 -16.20 -13.69 -0.86
N PRO A 106 -16.05 -14.45 0.25
CA PRO A 106 -14.82 -14.45 1.02
C PRO A 106 -13.65 -14.96 0.15
N PRO A 107 -12.47 -14.30 0.17
CA PRO A 107 -11.31 -14.70 -0.62
C PRO A 107 -10.60 -15.89 0.02
N LEU A 108 -11.25 -17.06 0.02
CA LEU A 108 -10.74 -18.30 0.62
C LEU A 108 -9.86 -19.10 -0.33
N ASP A 109 -9.81 -18.71 -1.60
CA ASP A 109 -9.04 -19.37 -2.64
C ASP A 109 -8.06 -18.39 -3.31
N LEU A 110 -7.11 -18.95 -4.07
CA LEU A 110 -6.11 -18.17 -4.81
C LEU A 110 -6.72 -17.11 -5.74
N ARG A 111 -7.93 -17.34 -6.25
CA ARG A 111 -8.63 -16.37 -7.11
C ARG A 111 -9.04 -15.14 -6.30
N GLY A 112 -9.64 -15.34 -5.14
CA GLY A 112 -10.00 -14.27 -4.22
C GLY A 112 -8.76 -13.53 -3.70
N GLU A 113 -7.70 -14.25 -3.36
CA GLU A 113 -6.44 -13.65 -2.92
C GLU A 113 -5.80 -12.77 -4.00
N SER A 114 -5.65 -13.30 -5.23
CA SER A 114 -5.12 -12.54 -6.36
C SER A 114 -6.00 -11.31 -6.65
N PHE A 115 -7.32 -11.45 -6.61
CA PHE A 115 -8.21 -10.30 -6.76
C PHE A 115 -8.00 -9.24 -5.67
N LEU A 116 -7.81 -9.64 -4.39
CA LEU A 116 -7.49 -8.71 -3.30
C LEU A 116 -6.21 -7.94 -3.60
N ILE A 117 -5.14 -8.65 -3.98
CA ILE A 117 -3.83 -8.07 -4.28
C ILE A 117 -3.94 -7.09 -5.43
N SER A 118 -4.58 -7.50 -6.52
CA SER A 118 -4.87 -6.66 -7.67
C SER A 118 -5.62 -5.39 -7.28
N LEU A 119 -6.66 -5.50 -6.44
CA LEU A 119 -7.43 -4.35 -5.96
C LEU A 119 -6.57 -3.37 -5.14
N VAL A 120 -5.73 -3.90 -4.25
CA VAL A 120 -4.76 -3.10 -3.47
C VAL A 120 -3.74 -2.43 -4.39
N ALA A 121 -3.24 -3.15 -5.40
CA ALA A 121 -2.30 -2.65 -6.40
C ALA A 121 -2.89 -1.48 -7.20
N PHE A 122 -4.15 -1.59 -7.63
CA PHE A 122 -4.90 -0.47 -8.23
C PHE A 122 -5.06 0.71 -7.26
N GLY A 123 -5.37 0.44 -5.99
CA GLY A 123 -5.44 1.47 -4.95
C GLY A 123 -4.14 2.27 -4.81
N TYR A 124 -2.99 1.58 -4.83
CA TYR A 124 -1.68 2.24 -4.83
C TYR A 124 -1.40 3.03 -6.09
N ALA A 125 -1.67 2.46 -7.27
CA ALA A 125 -1.44 3.15 -8.54
C ALA A 125 -2.28 4.43 -8.64
N TYR A 126 -3.56 4.35 -8.28
CA TYR A 126 -4.46 5.51 -8.28
C TYR A 126 -4.07 6.55 -7.22
N THR A 127 -3.63 6.10 -6.03
CA THR A 127 -3.04 7.01 -5.04
C THR A 127 -1.82 7.73 -5.64
N GLY A 128 -0.95 7.01 -6.36
CA GLY A 128 0.17 7.61 -7.09
C GLY A 128 -0.27 8.68 -8.09
N VAL A 129 -1.35 8.44 -8.84
CA VAL A 129 -1.94 9.44 -9.77
C VAL A 129 -2.43 10.69 -9.01
N LEU A 130 -3.20 10.50 -7.93
CA LEU A 130 -3.75 11.60 -7.13
C LEU A 130 -2.66 12.54 -6.59
N TRP A 131 -1.52 11.97 -6.23
CA TRP A 131 -0.39 12.70 -5.66
C TRP A 131 0.71 13.05 -6.66
N ARG A 132 0.56 12.66 -7.94
CA ARG A 132 1.58 12.81 -9.00
C ARG A 132 2.92 12.14 -8.64
N LEU A 133 2.86 10.95 -8.05
CA LEU A 133 4.00 10.15 -7.61
C LEU A 133 4.22 8.98 -8.55
N GLY A 134 5.12 9.13 -9.51
CA GLY A 134 5.44 8.09 -10.50
C GLY A 134 5.85 6.76 -9.85
N GLU A 135 6.61 6.79 -8.76
CA GLU A 135 7.06 5.59 -8.02
C GLU A 135 5.88 4.75 -7.51
N PHE A 136 4.80 5.40 -7.04
CA PHE A 136 3.59 4.71 -6.57
C PHE A 136 2.74 4.18 -7.73
N VAL A 137 2.66 4.94 -8.82
CA VAL A 137 1.98 4.50 -10.04
C VAL A 137 2.62 3.21 -10.56
N TRP A 138 3.93 3.25 -10.80
CA TRP A 138 4.67 2.11 -11.32
C TRP A 138 4.79 0.97 -10.31
N GLY A 139 4.89 1.27 -9.01
CA GLY A 139 4.86 0.27 -7.95
C GLY A 139 3.54 -0.50 -7.91
N GLY A 140 2.41 0.21 -7.99
CA GLY A 140 1.08 -0.42 -8.06
C GLY A 140 0.89 -1.23 -9.34
N LEU A 141 1.25 -0.69 -10.51
CA LEU A 141 1.16 -1.42 -11.78
C LEU A 141 2.09 -2.65 -11.81
N GLY A 142 3.29 -2.53 -11.25
CA GLY A 142 4.24 -3.63 -11.12
C GLY A 142 3.70 -4.73 -10.21
N LEU A 143 3.14 -4.38 -9.05
CA LEU A 143 2.50 -5.34 -8.14
C LEU A 143 1.34 -6.08 -8.83
N PHE A 144 0.48 -5.36 -9.54
CA PHE A 144 -0.62 -5.94 -10.31
C PHE A 144 -0.13 -6.93 -11.37
N ALA A 145 0.90 -6.54 -12.15
CA ALA A 145 1.47 -7.41 -13.17
C ALA A 145 2.09 -8.67 -12.55
N LEU A 146 2.82 -8.53 -11.46
CA LEU A 146 3.48 -9.65 -10.78
C LEU A 146 2.47 -10.61 -10.13
N ASP A 147 1.42 -10.08 -9.50
CA ASP A 147 0.28 -10.85 -8.98
C ASP A 147 -0.36 -11.69 -10.10
N LEU A 148 -0.72 -11.07 -11.22
CA LEU A 148 -1.29 -11.78 -12.36
C LEU A 148 -0.34 -12.85 -12.93
N LEU A 149 0.96 -12.54 -13.04
CA LEU A 149 1.94 -13.50 -13.54
C LEU A 149 2.08 -14.69 -12.60
N LEU A 150 2.20 -14.46 -11.30
CA LEU A 150 2.27 -15.53 -10.29
C LEU A 150 0.98 -16.37 -10.32
N PHE A 151 -0.18 -15.73 -10.29
CA PHE A 151 -1.46 -16.43 -10.30
C PHE A 151 -1.68 -17.26 -11.56
N ARG A 152 -1.35 -16.73 -12.75
CA ARG A 152 -1.61 -17.40 -14.04
C ARG A 152 -0.58 -18.44 -14.42
N LEU A 153 0.70 -18.16 -14.18
CA LEU A 153 1.80 -18.98 -14.69
C LEU A 153 2.38 -19.91 -13.61
N PHE A 154 2.32 -19.50 -12.35
CA PHE A 154 2.94 -20.22 -11.23
C PHE A 154 2.01 -20.34 -10.01
N PRO A 155 0.77 -20.85 -10.17
CA PRO A 155 -0.20 -20.89 -9.06
C PRO A 155 0.28 -21.71 -7.87
N GLY A 156 1.13 -22.72 -8.09
CA GLY A 156 1.74 -23.53 -7.02
C GLY A 156 2.88 -22.84 -6.26
N LEU A 157 3.40 -21.70 -6.76
CA LEU A 157 4.43 -20.89 -6.11
C LEU A 157 3.90 -19.50 -5.73
N PHE A 158 2.57 -19.33 -5.71
CA PHE A 158 1.94 -18.03 -5.56
C PHE A 158 2.31 -17.40 -4.21
N HIS A 159 2.19 -18.16 -3.13
CA HIS A 159 2.44 -17.66 -1.79
C HIS A 159 3.93 -17.38 -1.56
N GLU A 160 4.85 -18.20 -2.09
CA GLU A 160 6.29 -17.96 -2.04
C GLU A 160 6.67 -16.70 -2.83
N GLY A 161 6.10 -16.53 -4.02
CA GLY A 161 6.26 -15.33 -4.83
C GLY A 161 5.76 -14.09 -4.10
N MET A 162 4.56 -14.14 -3.51
CA MET A 162 4.00 -13.05 -2.73
C MET A 162 4.80 -12.76 -1.45
N ALA A 163 5.40 -13.79 -0.83
CA ALA A 163 6.28 -13.60 0.32
C ALA A 163 7.54 -12.80 -0.07
N LEU A 164 8.15 -13.13 -1.22
CA LEU A 164 9.29 -12.38 -1.77
C LEU A 164 8.91 -10.94 -2.12
N LEU A 165 7.74 -10.71 -2.71
CA LEU A 165 7.24 -9.37 -3.00
C LEU A 165 7.00 -8.56 -1.71
N GLY A 166 6.45 -9.20 -0.68
CA GLY A 166 6.32 -8.61 0.65
C GLY A 166 7.66 -8.21 1.25
N LEU A 167 8.68 -9.07 1.16
CA LEU A 167 10.04 -8.77 1.63
C LEU A 167 10.66 -7.61 0.85
N LEU A 168 10.48 -7.56 -0.46
CA LEU A 168 10.93 -6.45 -1.29
C LEU A 168 10.26 -5.15 -0.87
N ALA A 169 8.93 -5.16 -0.67
CA ALA A 169 8.18 -4.00 -0.20
C ALA A 169 8.65 -3.53 1.19
N LEU A 170 8.95 -4.46 2.10
CA LEU A 170 9.50 -4.18 3.42
C LEU A 170 10.87 -3.47 3.33
N VAL A 171 11.79 -4.01 2.52
CA VAL A 171 13.13 -3.44 2.32
C VAL A 171 13.04 -2.06 1.69
N LEU A 172 12.25 -1.90 0.62
CA LEU A 172 12.03 -0.61 -0.04
C LEU A 172 11.40 0.41 0.90
N GLY A 173 10.38 -0.01 1.66
CA GLY A 173 9.75 0.80 2.70
C GLY A 173 10.77 1.28 3.75
N GLY A 174 11.67 0.40 4.19
CA GLY A 174 12.75 0.73 5.11
C GLY A 174 13.76 1.74 4.54
N VAL A 175 14.20 1.54 3.30
CA VAL A 175 15.10 2.47 2.58
C VAL A 175 14.44 3.84 2.41
N TRP A 176 13.18 3.88 1.99
CA TRP A 176 12.44 5.13 1.84
C TRP A 176 12.25 5.82 3.18
N THR A 177 11.82 5.09 4.21
CA THR A 177 11.69 5.65 5.57
C THR A 177 12.99 6.29 6.02
N ARG A 178 14.14 5.63 5.81
CA ARG A 178 15.46 6.17 6.17
C ARG A 178 15.87 7.39 5.33
N ARG A 179 15.57 7.40 4.03
CA ARG A 179 15.87 8.51 3.12
C ARG A 179 15.10 9.79 3.48
N TRP A 180 13.90 9.65 4.04
CA TRP A 180 13.02 10.78 4.30
C TRP A 180 12.95 11.21 5.77
N THR A 181 13.55 10.45 6.69
CA THR A 181 13.69 10.78 8.12
C THR A 181 15.06 11.36 8.49
N ARG A 182 16.02 11.36 7.55
CA ARG A 182 17.33 12.01 7.65
C ARG A 182 17.39 13.18 6.69
#